data_AF-A0A962RB71-F1
#
_entry.id   AF-A0A962RB71-F1
#
_cell.length_a   1.000
_cell.length_b   1.000
_cell.length_c   1.000
_cell.angle_alpha   90.00
_cell.angle_beta   90.00
_cell.angle_gamma   90.00
#
_symmetry.space_group_name_H-M   'P 1'
#
loop_
_entity.id
_entity.type
_entity.pdbx_description
1 polymer ?
#
loop_
_entity_poly.entity_id
_entity_poly.type
_entity_poly.pdbx_seq_one_letter_code
_entity_poly.pdbx_strand_id
1 'polypeptide(L)'
;LMVGILVAFLASIGAMFFEIPGLQIAVSAMFILLMSGLILFETSNLVHGYETNYIMATVSLYVSIYNLFLSLLQLLGVFGGDD
;
A
#
# COMPACT_ATOMS: atom_id res chain seq x y z
N LEU A 1 6.70 8.61 5.39
CA LEU A 1 6.22 7.27 4.96
C LEU A 1 5.61 6.49 6.11
N MET A 2 6.37 6.15 7.16
CA MET A 2 5.88 5.34 8.30
C MET A 2 4.57 5.84 8.93
N VAL A 3 4.46 7.14 9.25
CA VAL A 3 3.21 7.73 9.81
C VAL A 3 2.04 7.57 8.83
N GLY A 4 2.26 7.79 7.54
CA GLY A 4 1.22 7.65 6.52
C GLY A 4 0.73 6.20 6.40
N ILE A 5 1.64 5.23 6.48
CA ILE A 5 1.30 3.80 6.45
C ILE A 5 0.48 3.41 7.69
N LEU A 6 0.87 3.87 8.88
CA LEU A 6 0.11 3.62 10.11
C LEU A 6 -1.30 4.23 10.04
N VAL A 7 -1.43 5.45 9.54
CA VAL A 7 -2.74 6.11 9.37
C VAL A 7 -3.60 5.33 8.37
N ALA A 8 -3.04 4.96 7.22
CA ALA A 8 -3.75 4.18 6.21
C ALA A 8 -4.20 2.81 6.74
N PHE A 9 -3.35 2.14 7.53
CA PHE A 9 -3.68 0.88 8.18
C PHE A 9 -4.82 0.99 9.20
N LEU A 10 -4.82 2.04 10.03
CA LEU A 10 -5.95 2.28 10.94
C LEU A 10 -7.22 2.64 10.18
N ALA A 11 -7.11 3.42 9.10
CA ALA A 11 -8.24 3.76 8.24
C ALA A 11 -8.83 2.53 7.54
N SER A 12 -8.01 1.55 7.12
CA SER A 12 -8.49 0.31 6.50
C SER A 12 -9.26 -0.56 7.49
N ILE A 13 -8.80 -0.63 8.75
CA ILE A 13 -9.54 -1.32 9.82
C ILE A 13 -10.89 -0.63 10.04
N GLY A 14 -10.91 0.71 10.15
CA GLY A 14 -12.16 1.46 10.26
C GLY A 14 -13.11 1.22 9.08
N ALA A 15 -12.59 1.19 7.85
CA ALA A 15 -13.37 0.94 6.65
C ALA A 15 -14.03 -0.45 6.63
N MET A 16 -13.43 -1.44 7.29
CA MET A 16 -13.99 -2.78 7.43
C MET A 16 -15.17 -2.81 8.42
N PHE A 17 -15.09 -2.10 9.54
CA PHE A 17 -16.15 -2.09 10.55
C PHE A 17 -17.37 -1.25 10.17
N PHE A 18 -17.16 -0.14 9.44
CA PHE A 18 -18.24 0.78 9.08
C PHE A 18 -18.85 0.52 7.69
N GLU A 19 -18.25 -0.38 6.88
CA GLU A 19 -18.71 -0.78 5.54
C GLU A 19 -19.03 0.39 4.59
N ILE A 20 -18.39 1.56 4.77
CA ILE A 20 -18.66 2.75 3.97
C ILE A 20 -17.95 2.62 2.61
N PRO A 21 -18.66 2.51 1.46
CA PRO A 21 -18.04 2.26 0.16
C PRO A 21 -17.04 3.35 -0.26
N GLY A 22 -17.38 4.61 -0.02
CA GLY A 22 -16.49 5.74 -0.34
C GLY A 22 -15.20 5.74 0.48
N LEU A 23 -15.23 5.23 1.71
CA LEU A 23 -14.04 5.12 2.56
C LEU A 23 -13.09 4.02 2.05
N GLN A 24 -13.62 2.90 1.56
CA GLN A 24 -12.81 1.82 0.98
C GLN A 24 -12.05 2.28 -0.27
N ILE A 25 -12.69 3.06 -1.13
CA ILE A 25 -12.06 3.65 -2.33
C ILE A 25 -10.93 4.61 -1.91
N ALA A 26 -11.21 5.50 -0.95
CA ALA A 26 -10.22 6.47 -0.45
C ALA A 26 -9.00 5.77 0.19
N VAL A 27 -9.23 4.72 0.98
CA VAL A 27 -8.17 3.90 1.58
C VAL A 27 -7.33 3.21 0.50
N SER A 28 -7.97 2.61 -0.50
CA SER A 28 -7.26 1.94 -1.62
C SER A 28 -6.38 2.92 -2.39
N ALA A 29 -6.90 4.11 -2.70
CA ALA A 29 -6.13 5.17 -3.36
C ALA A 29 -4.94 5.65 -2.52
N MET A 30 -5.12 5.82 -1.20
CA MET A 30 -4.02 6.15 -0.29
C MET A 30 -2.96 5.06 -0.25
N PHE A 31 -3.34 3.79 -0.17
CA PHE A 31 -2.40 2.68 -0.16
C PHE A 31 -1.59 2.60 -1.45
N ILE A 32 -2.19 2.84 -2.61
CA ILE A 32 -1.45 2.87 -3.89
C ILE A 32 -0.32 3.89 -3.85
N LEU A 33 -0.60 5.11 -3.39
CA LEU A 33 0.40 6.18 -3.30
C LEU A 33 1.49 5.85 -2.27
N LEU A 34 1.08 5.35 -1.10
CA LEU A 34 2.01 5.02 -0.01
C LEU A 34 2.92 3.84 -0.36
N MET A 35 2.38 2.77 -0.93
CA MET A 35 3.17 1.61 -1.35
C MET A 35 4.09 1.97 -2.52
N SER A 36 3.63 2.77 -3.48
CA SER A 36 4.50 3.27 -4.56
C SER A 36 5.66 4.11 -4.02
N GLY A 37 5.38 5.02 -3.08
CA GLY A 37 6.42 5.82 -2.42
C GLY A 37 7.39 4.98 -1.59
N LEU A 38 6.91 3.93 -0.91
CA LEU A 38 7.76 3.04 -0.14
C LEU A 38 8.64 2.17 -1.04
N ILE A 39 8.12 1.65 -2.15
CA ILE A 39 8.93 0.91 -3.14
C ILE A 39 10.06 1.79 -3.67
N LEU A 40 9.78 3.05 -4.02
CA LEU A 40 10.80 3.99 -4.47
C LEU A 40 11.84 4.28 -3.38
N PHE A 41 11.39 4.48 -2.15
CA PHE A 41 12.27 4.75 -1.01
C PHE A 41 13.18 3.57 -0.68
N GLU A 42 12.64 2.36 -0.61
CA GLU A 42 13.42 1.15 -0.35
C GLU A 42 14.38 0.89 -1.49
N THR A 43 13.91 0.91 -2.74
CA THR A 43 14.78 0.72 -3.92
C THR A 43 15.93 1.72 -3.91
N SER A 44 15.67 2.98 -3.56
CA SER A 44 16.73 3.99 -3.37
C SER A 44 17.72 3.56 -2.29
N ASN A 45 17.27 3.09 -1.13
CA ASN A 45 18.15 2.63 -0.06
C ASN A 45 19.00 1.41 -0.47
N LEU A 46 18.45 0.47 -1.26
CA LEU A 46 19.20 -0.65 -1.82
C LEU A 46 20.29 -0.15 -2.78
N VAL A 47 19.95 0.79 -3.67
CA VAL A 47 20.90 1.33 -4.67
C VAL A 47 22.04 2.12 -4.02
N HIS A 48 21.74 2.89 -2.98
CA HIS A 48 22.75 3.69 -2.25
C HIS A 48 23.51 2.88 -1.19
N GLY A 49 23.16 1.61 -0.96
CA GLY A 49 23.82 0.73 0.01
C GLY A 49 23.53 1.09 1.47
N TYR A 50 22.44 1.82 1.75
CA TYR A 50 22.01 2.12 3.13
C TYR A 50 21.43 0.88 3.82
N GLU A 51 20.87 -0.05 3.05
CA GLU A 51 20.37 -1.34 3.53
C GLU A 51 21.40 -2.45 3.28
N THR A 52 21.97 -2.98 4.35
CA THR A 52 22.90 -4.12 4.29
C THR A 52 22.19 -5.46 4.44
N ASN A 53 20.94 -5.46 4.92
CA ASN A 53 20.13 -6.66 5.09
C ASN A 53 19.22 -6.88 3.89
N TYR A 54 19.77 -7.53 2.86
CA TYR A 54 19.05 -7.84 1.62
C TYR A 54 17.81 -8.72 1.83
N ILE A 55 17.79 -9.58 2.86
CA ILE A 55 16.63 -10.42 3.17
C ILE A 55 15.46 -9.55 3.65
N MET A 56 15.69 -8.67 4.62
CA MET A 56 14.62 -7.76 5.08
C MET A 56 14.19 -6.80 3.97
N ALA A 57 15.15 -6.26 3.21
CA ALA A 57 14.87 -5.36 2.11
C ALA A 57 13.98 -5.99 1.03
N THR A 58 14.26 -7.24 0.65
CA THR A 58 13.45 -7.96 -0.36
C THR A 58 12.07 -8.36 0.16
N VAL A 59 11.95 -8.77 1.43
CA VAL A 59 10.65 -9.08 2.04
C VAL A 59 9.79 -7.82 2.13
N SER A 60 10.37 -6.68 2.50
CA SER A 60 9.63 -5.41 2.58
C SER A 60 9.14 -4.95 1.22
N LEU A 61 10.00 -5.01 0.19
CA LEU A 61 9.62 -4.73 -1.19
C LEU A 61 8.49 -5.66 -1.66
N TYR A 62 8.57 -6.96 -1.37
CA TYR A 62 7.53 -7.93 -1.71
C TYR A 62 6.18 -7.58 -1.08
N VAL A 63 6.15 -7.31 0.23
CA VAL A 63 4.92 -6.93 0.95
C VAL A 63 4.32 -5.66 0.37
N SER A 64 5.16 -4.71 0.00
CA SER A 64 4.74 -3.42 -0.55
C SER A 64 4.13 -3.55 -1.94
N ILE A 65 4.75 -4.37 -2.80
CA ILE A 65 4.19 -4.70 -4.13
C ILE A 65 2.88 -5.46 -3.98
N TYR A 66 2.79 -6.42 -3.06
CA TYR A 66 1.56 -7.16 -2.79
C TYR A 66 0.42 -6.23 -2.35
N ASN A 67 0.67 -5.32 -1.41
CA ASN A 67 -0.33 -4.36 -0.96
C ASN A 67 -0.74 -3.37 -2.07
N LEU A 68 0.22 -2.93 -2.88
CA LEU A 68 -0.06 -2.10 -4.05
C LEU A 68 -0.99 -2.82 -5.02
N PHE A 69 -0.69 -4.09 -5.32
CA PHE A 69 -1.51 -4.92 -6.20
C PHE A 69 -2.93 -5.10 -5.66
N LEU A 70 -3.08 -5.45 -4.38
CA LEU A 70 -4.41 -5.59 -3.76
C LEU A 70 -5.21 -4.28 -3.82
N SER A 71 -4.56 -3.15 -3.55
CA SER A 71 -5.23 -1.84 -3.57
C SER A 71 -5.64 -1.42 -4.97
N LEU A 72 -4.82 -1.74 -5.98
CA LEU A 72 -5.20 -1.57 -7.39
C LEU A 72 -6.34 -2.49 -7.77
N LEU A 73 -6.30 -3.76 -7.38
CA LEU A 73 -7.36 -4.73 -7.65
C LEU A 73 -8.69 -4.28 -7.03
N GLN A 74 -8.65 -3.74 -5.82
CA GLN A 74 -9.85 -3.19 -5.17
C GLN A 74 -10.42 -2.00 -5.93
N LEU A 75 -9.59 -1.03 -6.35
CA LEU A 75 -10.07 0.08 -7.19
C LEU A 75 -10.63 -0.41 -8.53
N LEU A 76 -9.90 -1.29 -9.21
CA LEU A 76 -10.34 -1.83 -10.50
C LEU A 76 -11.63 -2.66 -10.36
N GLY A 77 -11.80 -3.39 -9.26
CA GLY A 77 -13.04 -4.11 -8.97
C GLY A 77 -14.24 -3.18 -8.77
N VAL A 78 -14.04 -2.02 -8.12
CA VAL A 78 -15.10 -1.02 -7.95
C VAL A 78 -15.44 -0.30 -9.25
N PHE A 79 -14.45 0.03 -10.09
CA PHE A 79 -14.68 0.77 -11.34
C PHE A 79 -14.94 -0.12 -12.56
N GLY A 80 -14.64 -1.42 -12.49
CA GLY A 80 -14.80 -2.40 -13.56
C GLY A 80 -15.98 -3.35 -13.38
N GLY A 81 -16.65 -3.31 -12.23
CA GLY A 81 -17.89 -4.03 -11.97
C GLY A 81 -19.10 -3.20 -12.40
N ASP A 82 -19.35 -3.11 -13.71
CA ASP A 82 -20.70 -2.84 -14.20
C ASP A 82 -21.41 -4.21 -14.31
N ASP A 83 -22.53 -4.32 -13.58
CA ASP A 83 -23.46 -5.45 -13.36
C ASP A 83 -23.29 -6.30 -12.07
#